data_AF-A0A653CQ49-F1
#
_entry.id   AF-A0A653CQ49-F1
#
_cell.length_a   1.000
_cell.length_b   1.000
_cell.length_c   1.000
_cell.angle_alpha   90.00
_cell.angle_beta   90.00
_cell.angle_gamma   90.00
#
_symmetry.space_group_name_H-M   'P 1'
#
loop_
_entity.id
_entity.type
_entity.pdbx_description
1 polymer ?
#
loop_
_entity_poly.entity_id
_entity_poly.type
_entity_poly.pdbx_seq_one_letter_code
_entity_poly.pdbx_strand_id
1 'polypeptide(L)'
;MWAKHVNTVLQNALKTGSTRSVTSLAGEPTEPKIHTEIPGPKSKSYMNELNSISQFGSVQLVADYDKSIGNYLIDVDGNTFLDAFTQISSVPIGYNHPEMIKVFHDEAKLKALINRPAIGVFPGHYWPAKLKEVLLSVSPGLPHVMTMMCGSCSNENAYKAIFIAYRKHQRGEKVDFTELEMTSCMVNKPPGAPNLSLLSFHGK
;
A
#
# COMPACT_ATOMS: atom_id res chain seq x y z
N MET A 1 -19.88 -12.28 -23.19
CA MET A 1 -20.53 -11.60 -22.05
C MET A 1 -19.62 -10.66 -21.25
N TRP A 2 -18.29 -10.78 -21.33
CA TRP A 2 -17.35 -9.93 -20.55
C TRP A 2 -17.24 -8.47 -21.01
N ALA A 3 -17.44 -8.16 -22.30
CA ALA A 3 -17.27 -6.80 -22.82
C ALA A 3 -18.34 -5.80 -22.33
N LYS A 4 -19.53 -6.26 -21.91
CA LYS A 4 -20.63 -5.36 -21.51
C LYS A 4 -20.46 -4.75 -20.11
N HIS A 5 -19.58 -5.28 -19.26
CA HIS A 5 -19.39 -4.81 -17.88
C HIS A 5 -18.21 -3.83 -17.72
N VAL A 6 -17.36 -3.67 -18.74
CA VAL A 6 -16.21 -2.75 -18.68
C VAL A 6 -16.66 -1.28 -18.84
N ASN A 7 -17.73 -1.04 -19.61
CA ASN A 7 -18.23 0.33 -19.88
C ASN A 7 -18.76 1.05 -18.64
N THR A 8 -19.22 0.33 -17.61
CA THR A 8 -19.75 0.93 -16.38
C THR A 8 -18.66 1.47 -15.45
N VAL A 9 -17.43 0.95 -15.56
CA VAL A 9 -16.29 1.36 -14.72
C VAL A 9 -15.85 2.80 -15.03
N LEU A 10 -15.97 3.24 -16.29
CA LEU A 10 -15.62 4.60 -16.71
C LEU A 10 -16.71 5.64 -16.40
N GLN A 11 -17.97 5.23 -16.21
CA GLN A 11 -19.10 6.14 -15.98
C GLN A 11 -19.30 6.51 -14.51
N ASN A 12 -18.69 5.79 -13.58
CA ASN A 12 -18.81 6.00 -12.13
C ASN A 12 -17.67 6.82 -11.52
N ALA A 13 -16.96 7.62 -12.32
CA ALA A 13 -16.21 8.75 -11.77
C ALA A 13 -17.22 9.73 -11.17
N LEU A 14 -17.58 9.51 -9.90
CA LEU A 14 -18.41 10.41 -9.12
C LEU A 14 -17.88 11.82 -9.35
N LYS A 15 -18.76 12.73 -9.77
CA LYS A 15 -18.50 14.17 -9.72
C LYS A 15 -18.38 14.53 -8.24
N THR A 16 -17.21 14.29 -7.66
CA THR A 16 -16.86 14.79 -6.34
C THR A 16 -16.78 16.30 -6.47
N GLY A 17 -17.82 17.00 -6.02
CA GLY A 17 -17.73 18.43 -5.78
C GLY A 17 -16.54 18.66 -4.86
N SER A 18 -15.49 19.30 -5.39
CA SER A 18 -14.28 19.60 -4.63
C SER A 18 -14.57 20.74 -3.66
N THR A 19 -15.12 20.44 -2.49
CA THR A 19 -14.93 21.30 -1.33
C THR A 19 -13.47 21.12 -0.88
N ARG A 20 -12.58 22.01 -1.35
CA ARG A 20 -11.24 22.13 -0.75
C ARG A 20 -11.43 22.72 0.65
N SER A 21 -11.60 21.88 1.66
CA SER A 21 -11.23 22.30 3.01
C SER A 21 -9.71 22.39 3.02
N VAL A 22 -9.17 23.61 2.99
CA VAL A 22 -7.80 23.86 3.42
C VAL A 22 -7.80 23.66 4.93
N THR A 23 -7.65 22.41 5.37
CA THR A 23 -7.48 22.12 6.78
C THR A 23 -5.99 22.19 7.07
N SER A 24 -5.47 23.40 7.31
CA SER A 24 -4.15 23.53 7.94
C SER A 24 -4.26 22.87 9.31
N LEU A 25 -3.40 21.90 9.60
CA LEU A 25 -3.40 21.27 10.91
C LEU A 25 -2.94 22.30 11.96
N ALA A 26 -3.52 22.26 13.16
CA ALA A 26 -3.06 23.12 14.25
C ALA A 26 -1.59 22.78 14.57
N GLY A 27 -0.71 23.78 14.49
CA GLY A 27 0.74 23.61 14.68
C GLY A 27 1.52 23.31 13.40
N GLU A 28 0.86 23.20 12.24
CA GLU A 28 1.55 23.08 10.96
C GLU A 28 2.33 24.37 10.62
N PRO A 29 3.61 24.27 10.22
CA PRO A 29 4.39 25.43 9.79
C PRO A 29 3.72 26.22 8.66
N THR A 30 3.88 27.55 8.67
CA THR A 30 3.36 28.41 7.60
C THR A 30 4.24 28.41 6.35
N GLU A 31 5.53 28.11 6.51
CA GLU A 31 6.53 28.11 5.43
C GLU A 31 7.69 27.13 5.73
N PRO A 32 8.39 26.64 4.70
CA PRO A 32 9.62 25.87 4.89
C PRO A 32 10.74 26.77 5.44
N LYS A 33 11.64 26.18 6.22
CA LYS A 33 12.74 26.91 6.87
C LYS A 33 13.99 26.04 6.97
N ILE A 34 15.05 26.44 6.29
CA ILE A 34 16.32 25.73 6.27
C ILE A 34 17.31 26.42 7.21
N HIS A 35 17.90 25.64 8.09
CA HIS A 35 18.82 26.07 9.14
C HIS A 35 20.27 25.61 8.90
N THR A 36 20.45 24.51 8.16
CA THR A 36 21.76 23.91 7.86
C THR A 36 21.85 23.50 6.39
N GLU A 37 23.04 23.09 5.94
CA GLU A 37 23.17 22.38 4.66
C GLU A 37 22.38 21.07 4.66
N ILE A 38 22.08 20.52 3.48
CA ILE A 38 21.27 19.29 3.33
C ILE A 38 22.11 18.24 2.59
N PRO A 39 22.39 17.06 3.19
CA PRO A 39 22.10 16.70 4.58
C PRO A 39 22.95 17.51 5.58
N GLY A 40 22.38 17.81 6.74
CA GLY A 40 23.06 18.52 7.82
C GLY A 40 24.06 17.64 8.59
N PRO A 41 24.83 18.21 9.53
CA PRO A 41 25.86 17.49 10.27
C PRO A 41 25.33 16.30 11.09
N LYS A 42 24.13 16.41 11.70
CA LYS A 42 23.53 15.29 12.44
C LYS A 42 23.04 14.21 11.48
N SER A 43 22.38 14.60 10.38
CA SER A 43 21.99 13.66 9.33
C SER A 43 23.19 12.88 8.81
N LYS A 44 24.31 13.57 8.48
CA LYS A 44 25.57 12.93 8.04
C LYS A 44 26.12 11.96 9.10
N SER A 45 26.07 12.32 10.38
CA SER A 45 26.50 11.44 11.47
C SER A 45 25.68 10.14 11.50
N TYR A 46 24.36 10.22 11.46
CA TYR A 46 23.49 9.04 11.41
C TYR A 46 23.67 8.24 10.13
N MET A 47 23.87 8.90 8.99
CA MET A 47 24.13 8.21 7.71
C MET A 47 25.44 7.41 7.76
N ASN A 48 26.48 7.92 8.43
CA ASN A 48 27.73 7.17 8.64
C ASN A 48 27.51 5.94 9.53
N GLU A 49 26.73 6.08 10.60
CA GLU A 49 26.36 4.96 11.45
C GLU A 49 25.58 3.90 10.66
N LEU A 50 24.56 4.32 9.91
CA LEU A 50 23.77 3.45 9.05
C LEU A 50 24.64 2.71 8.02
N ASN A 51 25.55 3.42 7.35
CA ASN A 51 26.47 2.84 6.37
C ASN A 51 27.45 1.83 6.97
N SER A 52 27.68 1.86 8.28
CA SER A 52 28.48 0.83 8.96
C SER A 52 27.73 -0.50 9.15
N ILE A 53 26.39 -0.48 9.05
CA ILE A 53 25.53 -1.64 9.32
C ILE A 53 24.92 -2.21 8.03
N SER A 54 24.53 -1.36 7.08
CA SER A 54 23.90 -1.77 5.83
C SER A 54 24.13 -0.73 4.73
N GLN A 55 23.79 -1.08 3.48
CA GLN A 55 23.91 -0.17 2.34
C GLN A 55 22.79 0.87 2.36
N PHE A 56 23.11 2.10 2.77
CA PHE A 56 22.18 3.23 2.84
C PHE A 56 22.55 4.38 1.88
N GLY A 57 23.28 4.07 0.80
CA GLY A 57 23.68 5.08 -0.21
C GLY A 57 22.54 5.85 -0.88
N SER A 58 21.29 5.42 -0.77
CA SER A 58 20.11 6.14 -1.28
C SER A 58 19.51 7.14 -0.29
N VAL A 59 19.93 7.13 0.99
CA VAL A 59 19.41 8.06 2.00
C VAL A 59 19.80 9.49 1.65
N GLN A 60 18.84 10.41 1.69
CA GLN A 60 19.05 11.82 1.34
C GLN A 60 19.30 12.70 2.58
N LEU A 61 18.60 12.40 3.69
CA LEU A 61 18.68 13.05 4.99
C LEU A 61 18.03 12.13 6.04
N VAL A 62 18.11 12.50 7.32
CA VAL A 62 17.47 11.74 8.41
C VAL A 62 16.33 12.56 9.01
N ALA A 63 15.11 12.03 8.93
CA ALA A 63 13.90 12.71 9.39
C ALA A 63 13.71 12.65 10.91
N ASP A 64 13.19 13.74 11.48
CA ASP A 64 12.61 13.80 12.83
C ASP A 64 11.08 13.73 12.71
N TYR A 65 10.56 12.50 12.70
CA TYR A 65 9.12 12.26 12.54
C TYR A 65 8.30 12.72 13.75
N ASP A 66 8.89 12.85 14.94
CA ASP A 66 8.18 13.34 16.13
C ASP A 66 7.80 14.81 15.98
N LYS A 67 8.63 15.59 15.27
CA LYS A 67 8.36 17.01 14.99
C LYS A 67 7.60 17.25 13.69
N SER A 68 7.67 16.32 12.74
CA SER A 68 6.99 16.42 11.44
C SER A 68 5.48 16.56 11.60
N ILE A 69 4.83 17.42 10.82
CA ILE A 69 3.38 17.67 10.96
C ILE A 69 2.75 18.12 9.64
N GLY A 70 1.58 17.57 9.32
CA GLY A 70 0.85 17.91 8.09
C GLY A 70 1.70 17.65 6.86
N ASN A 71 1.89 18.67 6.04
CA ASN A 71 2.68 18.61 4.81
C ASN A 71 4.18 18.86 5.04
N TYR A 72 4.61 19.03 6.30
CA TYR A 72 5.99 19.39 6.61
C TYR A 72 6.77 18.22 7.23
N LEU A 73 7.86 17.86 6.55
CA LEU A 73 8.88 16.97 7.06
C LEU A 73 9.96 17.80 7.76
N ILE A 74 10.26 17.47 9.00
CA ILE A 74 11.37 18.07 9.74
C ILE A 74 12.51 17.05 9.79
N ASP A 75 13.74 17.48 9.54
CA ASP A 75 14.92 16.62 9.72
C ASP A 75 15.54 16.77 11.11
N VAL A 76 16.49 15.88 11.44
CA VAL A 76 17.19 15.87 12.74
C VAL A 76 18.07 17.11 12.98
N ASP A 77 18.39 17.84 11.92
CA ASP A 77 19.13 19.10 11.96
C ASP A 77 18.20 20.31 12.18
N GLY A 78 16.89 20.09 12.18
CA GLY A 78 15.85 21.09 12.41
C GLY A 78 15.40 21.83 11.15
N ASN A 79 15.81 21.38 9.96
CA ASN A 79 15.32 21.92 8.70
C ASN A 79 13.87 21.49 8.48
N THR A 80 13.02 22.43 8.08
CA THR A 80 11.59 22.23 7.82
C THR A 80 11.34 22.28 6.31
N PHE A 81 10.88 21.17 5.74
CA PHE A 81 10.62 21.00 4.32
C PHE A 81 9.13 20.92 4.04
N LEU A 82 8.65 21.64 3.02
CA LEU A 82 7.37 21.30 2.40
C LEU A 82 7.56 20.01 1.62
N ASP A 83 6.96 18.92 2.08
CA ASP A 83 7.14 17.60 1.50
C ASP A 83 6.12 17.31 0.40
N ALA A 84 6.53 17.55 -0.84
CA ALA A 84 5.78 17.15 -2.03
C ALA A 84 6.06 15.71 -2.49
N PHE A 85 7.01 15.00 -1.84
CA PHE A 85 7.39 13.63 -2.18
C PHE A 85 6.58 12.59 -1.38
N THR A 86 6.13 12.95 -0.18
CA THR A 86 5.19 12.20 0.68
C THR A 86 5.58 10.74 0.88
N GLN A 87 6.88 10.49 1.08
CA GLN A 87 7.48 9.16 1.24
C GLN A 87 7.18 8.23 0.05
N ILE A 88 7.38 8.73 -1.17
CA ILE A 88 6.99 8.03 -2.41
C ILE A 88 5.47 7.85 -2.46
N SER A 89 4.73 8.95 -2.25
CA SER A 89 3.27 9.00 -2.32
C SER A 89 2.54 8.05 -1.35
N SER A 90 3.16 7.69 -0.22
CA SER A 90 2.61 6.71 0.74
C SER A 90 2.00 7.33 2.00
N VAL A 91 2.18 8.63 2.25
CA VAL A 91 1.58 9.35 3.38
C VAL A 91 0.28 10.02 2.92
N PRO A 92 -0.91 9.49 3.28
CA PRO A 92 -2.16 9.93 2.66
C PRO A 92 -2.75 11.23 3.23
N ILE A 93 -2.50 11.53 4.51
CA ILE A 93 -3.14 12.65 5.23
C ILE A 93 -2.15 13.48 6.06
N GLY A 94 -0.87 13.45 5.68
CA GLY A 94 0.21 14.18 6.36
C GLY A 94 0.77 13.52 7.62
N TYR A 95 1.86 14.09 8.13
CA TYR A 95 2.56 13.64 9.33
C TYR A 95 1.80 13.99 10.61
N ASN A 96 1.88 13.11 11.61
CA ASN A 96 1.30 13.31 12.95
C ASN A 96 -0.16 13.83 12.96
N HIS A 97 -0.98 13.34 12.03
CA HIS A 97 -2.38 13.75 11.93
C HIS A 97 -3.13 13.46 13.24
N PRO A 98 -3.80 14.44 13.88
CA PRO A 98 -4.39 14.28 15.20
C PRO A 98 -5.37 13.11 15.35
N GLU A 99 -6.20 12.87 14.33
CA GLU A 99 -7.14 11.73 14.34
C GLU A 99 -6.44 10.36 14.29
N MET A 100 -5.25 10.27 13.67
CA MET A 100 -4.47 9.03 13.65
C MET A 100 -3.82 8.76 15.00
N ILE A 101 -3.38 9.80 15.71
CA ILE A 101 -2.86 9.66 17.08
C ILE A 101 -3.99 9.22 18.02
N LYS A 102 -5.18 9.83 17.90
CA LYS A 102 -6.36 9.47 18.71
C LYS A 102 -6.79 8.01 18.56
N VAL A 103 -6.56 7.39 17.40
CA VAL A 103 -6.84 5.96 17.17
C VAL A 103 -6.16 5.06 18.21
N PHE A 104 -4.96 5.42 18.66
CA PHE A 104 -4.21 4.63 19.64
C PHE A 104 -4.65 4.83 21.10
N HIS A 105 -5.52 5.81 21.37
CA HIS A 105 -6.16 5.97 22.68
C HIS A 105 -7.44 5.13 22.84
N ASP A 106 -7.89 4.48 21.76
CA ASP A 106 -9.01 3.54 21.79
C ASP A 106 -8.51 2.11 22.07
N GLU A 107 -8.89 1.55 23.21
CA GLU A 107 -8.41 0.23 23.67
C GLU A 107 -8.74 -0.90 22.68
N ALA A 108 -9.89 -0.84 22.00
CA ALA A 108 -10.27 -1.85 21.02
C ALA A 108 -9.37 -1.78 19.78
N LYS A 109 -9.04 -0.57 19.32
CA LYS A 109 -8.10 -0.36 18.20
C LYS A 109 -6.66 -0.71 18.59
N LEU A 110 -6.27 -0.45 19.84
CA LEU A 110 -4.97 -0.87 20.38
C LEU A 110 -4.83 -2.40 20.39
N LYS A 111 -5.88 -3.14 20.78
CA LYS A 111 -5.88 -4.60 20.72
C LYS A 111 -5.75 -5.13 19.28
N ALA A 112 -6.34 -4.44 18.30
CA ALA A 112 -6.18 -4.78 16.89
C ALA A 112 -4.74 -4.55 16.37
N LEU A 113 -4.01 -3.58 16.95
CA LEU A 113 -2.61 -3.32 16.60
C LEU A 113 -1.67 -4.43 17.09
N ILE A 114 -1.78 -4.81 18.37
CA ILE A 114 -0.83 -5.72 19.02
C ILE A 114 -1.10 -7.20 18.70
N ASN A 115 -2.33 -7.55 18.30
CA ASN A 115 -2.70 -8.92 17.94
C ASN A 115 -2.84 -9.03 16.42
N ARG A 116 -1.76 -9.44 15.74
CA ARG A 116 -1.74 -9.62 14.27
C ARG A 116 -2.18 -11.05 13.90
N PRO A 117 -3.41 -11.27 13.40
CA PRO A 117 -3.90 -12.61 13.09
C PRO A 117 -3.35 -13.15 11.76
N ALA A 118 -3.32 -14.47 11.63
CA ALA A 118 -3.34 -15.14 10.34
C ALA A 118 -4.73 -14.96 9.71
N ILE A 119 -4.95 -13.83 9.03
CA ILE A 119 -6.29 -13.33 8.68
C ILE A 119 -7.11 -14.26 7.76
N GLY A 120 -6.43 -15.12 6.99
CA GLY A 120 -7.08 -16.15 6.17
C GLY A 120 -7.61 -17.36 6.95
N VAL A 121 -7.26 -17.49 8.24
CA VAL A 121 -7.64 -18.62 9.10
C VAL A 121 -8.43 -18.13 10.32
N PHE A 122 -7.94 -17.10 11.01
CA PHE A 122 -8.50 -16.57 12.26
C PHE A 122 -8.80 -15.07 12.17
N PRO A 123 -9.73 -14.62 11.30
CA PRO A 123 -10.07 -13.20 11.20
C PRO A 123 -10.76 -12.70 12.48
N GLY A 124 -10.50 -11.44 12.85
CA GLY A 124 -11.23 -10.78 13.92
C GLY A 124 -12.70 -10.55 13.54
N HIS A 125 -13.60 -10.55 14.53
CA HIS A 125 -15.04 -10.38 14.31
C HIS A 125 -15.41 -9.07 13.58
N TYR A 126 -14.58 -8.02 13.69
CA TYR A 126 -14.76 -6.73 13.04
C TYR A 126 -14.40 -6.74 11.54
N TRP A 127 -13.71 -7.77 11.05
CA TRP A 127 -13.09 -7.79 9.73
C TRP A 127 -14.09 -7.63 8.56
N PRO A 128 -15.25 -8.32 8.53
CA PRO A 128 -16.22 -8.16 7.45
C PRO A 128 -16.77 -6.73 7.34
N ALA A 129 -17.00 -6.06 8.48
CA ALA A 129 -17.45 -4.67 8.51
C ALA A 129 -16.35 -3.74 7.95
N LYS A 130 -15.09 -3.94 8.36
CA LYS A 130 -13.96 -3.14 7.85
C LYS A 130 -13.74 -3.28 6.35
N LEU A 131 -13.86 -4.49 5.80
CA LEU A 131 -13.78 -4.68 4.35
C LEU A 131 -14.88 -3.89 3.62
N LYS A 132 -16.11 -3.89 4.14
CA LYS A 132 -17.24 -3.17 3.54
C LYS A 132 -17.12 -1.65 3.65
N GLU A 133 -16.84 -1.16 4.84
CA GLU A 133 -16.79 0.27 5.18
C GLU A 133 -15.59 0.98 4.57
N VAL A 134 -14.45 0.29 4.43
CA VAL A 134 -13.18 0.91 4.01
C VAL A 134 -12.83 0.58 2.56
N LEU A 135 -12.67 -0.70 2.22
CA LEU A 135 -12.14 -1.08 0.91
C LEU A 135 -13.23 -1.18 -0.15
N LEU A 136 -14.38 -1.77 0.16
CA LEU A 136 -15.47 -1.93 -0.80
C LEU A 136 -16.29 -0.66 -1.00
N SER A 137 -16.30 0.28 -0.04
CA SER A 137 -16.97 1.58 -0.17
C SER A 137 -16.36 2.45 -1.28
N VAL A 138 -15.09 2.21 -1.61
CA VAL A 138 -14.36 2.86 -2.72
C VAL A 138 -14.04 1.88 -3.86
N SER A 139 -14.72 0.73 -3.91
CA SER A 139 -14.50 -0.26 -4.96
C SER A 139 -14.86 0.29 -6.34
N PRO A 140 -14.09 -0.01 -7.39
CA PRO A 140 -14.40 0.39 -8.78
C PRO A 140 -15.57 -0.42 -9.39
N GLY A 141 -16.54 -0.86 -8.57
CA GLY A 141 -17.65 -1.72 -8.99
C GLY A 141 -17.34 -3.22 -8.96
N LEU A 142 -16.22 -3.64 -8.37
CA LEU A 142 -15.88 -5.05 -8.18
C LEU A 142 -16.45 -5.59 -6.85
N PRO A 143 -17.04 -6.79 -6.85
CA PRO A 143 -17.75 -7.31 -5.67
C PRO A 143 -16.84 -7.97 -4.63
N HIS A 144 -15.56 -8.20 -4.94
CA HIS A 144 -14.63 -8.96 -4.11
C HIS A 144 -13.35 -8.17 -3.85
N VAL A 145 -12.79 -8.37 -2.66
CA VAL A 145 -11.51 -7.80 -2.24
C VAL A 145 -10.68 -8.88 -1.55
N MET A 146 -9.39 -8.92 -1.84
CA MET A 146 -8.40 -9.74 -1.15
C MET A 146 -7.29 -8.81 -0.68
N THR A 147 -7.00 -8.80 0.61
CA THR A 147 -5.97 -7.92 1.19
C THR A 147 -4.59 -8.54 1.10
N MET A 148 -3.60 -7.69 0.82
CA MET A 148 -2.18 -8.01 0.74
C MET A 148 -1.39 -6.91 1.46
N MET A 149 -0.15 -7.19 1.85
CA MET A 149 0.64 -6.29 2.70
C MET A 149 1.26 -5.12 1.93
N CYS A 150 1.64 -5.31 0.67
CA CYS A 150 2.30 -4.29 -0.15
C CYS A 150 1.90 -4.40 -1.62
N GLY A 151 2.35 -3.45 -2.44
CA GLY A 151 2.09 -3.42 -3.88
C GLY A 151 2.61 -4.66 -4.62
N SER A 152 3.81 -5.16 -4.29
CA SER A 152 4.41 -6.32 -4.96
C SER A 152 3.60 -7.60 -4.75
N CYS A 153 3.28 -7.95 -3.50
CA CYS A 153 2.48 -9.15 -3.23
C CYS A 153 1.01 -9.01 -3.67
N SER A 154 0.50 -7.77 -3.75
CA SER A 154 -0.78 -7.49 -4.42
C SER A 154 -0.74 -7.89 -5.89
N ASN A 155 0.28 -7.44 -6.63
CA ASN A 155 0.47 -7.80 -8.04
C ASN A 155 0.73 -9.30 -8.24
N GLU A 156 1.61 -9.92 -7.45
CA GLU A 156 1.89 -11.36 -7.55
C GLU A 156 0.65 -12.22 -7.33
N ASN A 157 -0.21 -11.87 -6.36
CA ASN A 157 -1.45 -12.60 -6.13
C ASN A 157 -2.50 -12.31 -7.21
N ALA A 158 -2.56 -11.09 -7.74
CA ALA A 158 -3.39 -10.78 -8.89
C ALA A 158 -2.98 -11.60 -10.12
N TYR A 159 -1.69 -11.75 -10.38
CA TYR A 159 -1.14 -12.57 -11.46
C TYR A 159 -1.52 -14.04 -11.31
N LYS A 160 -1.34 -14.60 -10.10
CA LYS A 160 -1.78 -15.96 -9.79
C LYS A 160 -3.29 -16.13 -9.99
N ALA A 161 -4.11 -15.17 -9.53
CA ALA A 161 -5.55 -15.22 -9.71
C ALA A 161 -5.94 -15.20 -11.20
N ILE A 162 -5.26 -14.38 -12.02
CA ILE A 162 -5.45 -14.33 -13.48
C ILE A 162 -5.08 -15.68 -14.11
N PHE A 163 -3.92 -16.26 -13.77
CA PHE A 163 -3.50 -17.55 -14.30
C PHE A 163 -4.43 -18.69 -13.90
N ILE A 164 -4.89 -18.72 -12.65
CA ILE A 164 -5.88 -19.70 -12.17
C ILE A 164 -7.19 -19.54 -12.94
N ALA A 165 -7.68 -18.30 -13.12
CA ALA A 165 -8.91 -18.04 -13.88
C ALA A 165 -8.76 -18.46 -15.35
N TYR A 166 -7.62 -18.16 -15.98
CA TYR A 166 -7.32 -18.54 -17.36
C TYR A 166 -7.24 -20.07 -17.55
N ARG A 167 -6.52 -20.77 -16.66
CA ARG A 167 -6.43 -22.24 -16.71
C ARG A 167 -7.75 -22.93 -16.39
N LYS A 168 -8.53 -22.39 -15.45
CA LYS A 168 -9.90 -22.84 -15.19
C LYS A 168 -10.78 -22.70 -16.43
N HIS A 169 -10.66 -21.58 -17.15
CA HIS A 169 -11.40 -21.38 -18.40
C HIS A 169 -10.98 -22.38 -19.49
N GLN A 170 -9.67 -22.61 -19.67
CA GLN A 170 -9.16 -23.59 -20.65
C GLN A 170 -9.57 -25.03 -20.32
N ARG A 171 -9.54 -25.41 -19.03
CA ARG A 171 -9.89 -26.76 -18.57
C ARG A 171 -11.40 -27.02 -18.63
N GLY A 172 -12.22 -25.98 -18.50
CA GLY A 172 -13.68 -26.07 -18.44
C GLY A 172 -14.23 -25.89 -17.03
N GLU A 173 -15.49 -25.47 -16.94
CA GLU A 173 -16.15 -25.29 -15.66
C GLU A 173 -16.46 -26.64 -15.00
N LYS A 174 -16.22 -26.73 -13.68
CA LYS A 174 -16.46 -27.95 -12.86
C LYS A 174 -15.66 -29.18 -13.32
N VAL A 175 -14.53 -28.97 -14.00
CA VAL A 175 -13.57 -30.02 -14.33
C VAL A 175 -12.43 -29.99 -13.32
N ASP A 176 -12.18 -31.13 -12.69
CA ASP A 176 -11.11 -31.33 -11.71
C ASP A 176 -9.72 -31.33 -12.34
N PHE A 177 -8.69 -31.20 -11.49
CA PHE A 177 -7.29 -31.30 -11.91
C PHE A 177 -6.97 -32.72 -12.38
N THR A 178 -6.20 -32.84 -13.45
CA THR A 178 -5.67 -34.15 -13.88
C THR A 178 -4.53 -34.60 -12.95
N GLU A 179 -4.30 -35.91 -12.86
CA GLU A 179 -3.16 -36.45 -12.11
C GLU A 179 -1.82 -35.90 -12.64
N LEU A 180 -1.69 -35.75 -13.95
CA LEU A 180 -0.50 -35.16 -14.56
C LEU A 180 -0.31 -33.69 -14.15
N GLU A 181 -1.38 -32.88 -14.09
CA GLU A 181 -1.30 -31.50 -13.57
C GLU A 181 -0.86 -31.46 -12.10
N MET A 182 -1.41 -32.34 -11.26
CA MET A 182 -1.08 -32.40 -9.83
C MET A 182 0.35 -32.86 -9.57
N THR A 183 0.86 -33.83 -10.34
CA THR A 183 2.22 -34.34 -10.15
C THR A 183 3.28 -33.42 -10.78
N SER A 184 3.02 -32.86 -11.96
CA SER A 184 3.98 -31.99 -12.65
C SER A 184 4.13 -30.61 -12.00
N CYS A 185 3.08 -30.06 -11.37
CA CYS A 185 3.18 -28.76 -10.68
C CYS A 185 4.16 -28.80 -9.51
N MET A 186 4.30 -29.94 -8.83
CA MET A 186 5.20 -30.12 -7.68
C MET A 186 6.68 -30.11 -8.05
N VAL A 187 7.00 -30.25 -9.34
CA VAL A 187 8.37 -30.26 -9.88
C VAL A 187 8.57 -29.17 -10.93
N ASN A 188 7.75 -28.12 -10.91
CA ASN A 188 7.82 -26.95 -11.78
C ASN A 188 7.78 -27.31 -13.29
N LYS A 189 7.00 -28.33 -13.67
CA LYS A 189 6.86 -28.77 -15.08
C LYS A 189 5.43 -28.57 -15.60
N PRO A 190 5.26 -28.29 -16.91
CA PRO A 190 3.96 -28.38 -17.56
C PRO A 190 3.39 -29.82 -17.52
N PRO A 191 2.06 -30.00 -17.56
CA PRO A 191 1.02 -28.96 -17.63
C PRO A 191 0.69 -28.29 -16.28
N GLY A 192 1.18 -28.81 -15.16
CA GLY A 192 0.88 -28.32 -13.81
C GLY A 192 1.46 -26.95 -13.48
N ALA A 193 2.65 -26.64 -14.00
CA ALA A 193 3.23 -25.31 -14.06
C ALA A 193 3.19 -24.81 -15.52
N PRO A 194 2.11 -24.12 -15.93
CA PRO A 194 1.91 -23.75 -17.33
C PRO A 194 2.85 -22.61 -17.74
N ASN A 195 3.26 -22.60 -19.02
CA ASN A 195 4.06 -21.52 -19.59
C ASN A 195 3.16 -20.35 -20.02
N LEU A 196 2.68 -19.58 -19.04
CA LEU A 196 1.86 -18.38 -19.28
C LEU A 196 2.72 -17.12 -19.18
N SER A 197 2.29 -16.08 -19.88
CA SER A 197 2.94 -14.78 -19.87
C SER A 197 1.98 -13.69 -19.40
N LEU A 198 2.53 -12.62 -18.83
CA LEU A 198 1.84 -11.36 -18.61
C LEU A 198 2.41 -10.33 -19.57
N LEU A 199 1.54 -9.65 -20.30
CA LEU A 199 1.96 -8.51 -21.11
C LEU A 199 2.15 -7.30 -20.19
N SER A 200 3.32 -6.67 -20.27
CA SER A 200 3.64 -5.42 -19.58
C SER A 200 4.05 -4.34 -20.59
N PHE A 201 4.12 -3.10 -20.13
CA PHE A 201 4.53 -1.95 -20.93
C PHE A 201 5.93 -1.51 -20.56
N HIS A 202 6.64 -0.89 -21.49
CA HIS A 202 7.92 -0.24 -21.21
C HIS A 202 7.72 0.95 -20.25
N GLY A 203 8.55 1.05 -19.21
CA GLY A 203 8.56 2.19 -18.31
C GLY A 203 9.09 3.45 -19.00
N LYS A 204 8.73 4.62 -18.48
CA LYS A 204 9.38 5.89 -18.88
C LYS A 204 10.64 6.12 -18.07
#